data_AF-A0A351MNN1-F1
#
_entry.id   AF-A0A351MNN1-F1
#
_cell.length_a   1.000
_cell.length_b   1.000
_cell.length_c   1.000
_cell.angle_alpha   90.00
_cell.angle_beta   90.00
_cell.angle_gamma   90.00
#
_symmetry.space_group_name_H-M   'P 1'
#
loop_
_entity.id
_entity.type
_entity.pdbx_description
1 polymer ?
#
loop_
_entity_poly.entity_id
_entity_poly.type
_entity_poly.pdbx_seq_one_letter_code
_entity_poly.pdbx_strand_id
1 'polypeptide(L)'
;MTNQRSAALWRRALDVSPGGVNSPVRAFRGVGGEPRFFASGAGAWLTDVDGQRYVDYVMSWGPLVLGHAPLTVVEAATRALADGSSFGAPAPPEVALAERIRELMPSLERVRLVCSGTEAGMAVVRLARGATGRRGIIKFDGCYHGHADSLLVAAGSGVATLGLPDSPGVPPELAALTRSLPYGDLAAVEATLADPAADIAAVLVEPVAGNMGVVDRGDAWLRALRALCDRYGALLVFDEVMTGFRVALGGVQARAGVRPDLTMLGKVIGGGFPLAAYGGRAELMDQVAPAGPVYQAGTLAGNPVAASAGLATLDALAQPGAFARLEAIATRLADGLRGAAEAAGVPLVVNQAGAMLTPFFTDQPVVDYASAKATDTA
;
A
#
# COMPACT_ATOMS: atom_id res chain seq x y z
N MET A 1 -1.67 27.85 -17.54
CA MET A 1 -2.52 27.92 -16.34
C MET A 1 -1.81 28.76 -15.30
N THR A 2 -2.53 29.63 -14.58
CA THR A 2 -1.96 30.43 -13.48
C THR A 2 -1.47 29.53 -12.34
N ASN A 3 -0.37 29.91 -11.67
CA ASN A 3 0.21 29.15 -10.55
C ASN A 3 0.83 30.05 -9.46
N GLN A 4 0.49 31.34 -9.45
CA GLN A 4 1.20 32.34 -8.66
C GLN A 4 1.11 32.08 -7.16
N ARG A 5 -0.07 31.65 -6.68
CA ARG A 5 -0.29 31.35 -5.26
C ARG A 5 0.39 30.04 -4.88
N SER A 6 0.29 29.01 -5.72
CA SER A 6 1.03 27.76 -5.54
C SER A 6 2.54 28.00 -5.48
N ALA A 7 3.10 28.78 -6.40
CA ALA A 7 4.52 29.14 -6.43
C ALA A 7 4.97 29.95 -5.19
N ALA A 8 4.11 30.85 -4.70
CA ALA A 8 4.38 31.60 -3.47
C ALA A 8 4.37 30.68 -2.22
N LEU A 9 3.43 29.74 -2.13
CA LEU A 9 3.40 28.74 -1.06
C LEU A 9 4.60 27.79 -1.15
N TRP A 10 4.99 27.38 -2.36
CA TRP A 10 6.12 26.50 -2.58
C TRP A 10 7.43 27.11 -2.07
N ARG A 11 7.70 28.37 -2.42
CA ARG A 11 8.88 29.12 -1.92
C ARG A 11 8.92 29.15 -0.40
N ARG A 12 7.78 29.47 0.24
CA ARG A 12 7.68 29.45 1.71
C ARG A 12 7.87 28.05 2.29
N ALA A 13 7.35 27.02 1.61
CA ALA A 13 7.46 25.65 2.07
C ALA A 13 8.92 25.17 2.08
N LEU A 14 9.72 25.56 1.08
CA LEU A 14 11.15 25.24 1.01
C LEU A 14 11.94 25.78 2.21
N ASP A 15 11.50 26.90 2.81
CA ASP A 15 12.14 27.49 3.99
C ASP A 15 11.80 26.75 5.30
N VAL A 16 10.69 26.00 5.34
CA VAL A 16 10.14 25.42 6.60
C VAL A 16 10.05 23.89 6.60
N SER A 17 10.20 23.25 5.45
CA SER A 17 10.11 21.79 5.30
C SER A 17 11.21 21.27 4.38
N PRO A 18 11.81 20.10 4.68
CA PRO A 18 12.81 19.47 3.80
C PRO A 18 12.26 19.26 2.38
N GLY A 19 12.84 19.97 1.41
CA GLY A 19 12.34 19.97 0.03
C GLY A 19 10.89 20.41 -0.09
N GLY A 20 10.39 21.26 0.83
CA GLY A 20 9.06 21.87 0.80
C GLY A 20 7.87 20.92 0.96
N VAL A 21 8.10 19.66 1.34
CA VAL A 21 7.05 18.62 1.38
C VAL A 21 7.17 17.69 2.58
N ASN A 22 6.05 17.05 2.94
CA ASN A 22 6.00 15.99 3.95
C ASN A 22 6.07 14.57 3.36
N SER A 23 6.26 14.43 2.06
CA SER A 23 6.50 13.15 1.38
C SER A 23 7.17 13.39 0.01
N PRO A 24 8.26 12.68 -0.34
CA PRO A 24 9.13 13.04 -1.46
C PRO A 24 8.42 13.21 -2.81
N VAL A 25 7.48 12.31 -3.14
CA VAL A 25 6.77 12.32 -4.44
C VAL A 25 5.99 13.62 -4.69
N ARG A 26 5.59 14.32 -3.61
CA ARG A 26 4.83 15.58 -3.70
C ARG A 26 5.67 16.75 -4.20
N ALA A 27 7.00 16.62 -4.23
CA ALA A 27 7.91 17.65 -4.72
C ALA A 27 8.01 17.69 -6.25
N PHE A 28 7.28 16.82 -6.97
CA PHE A 28 7.22 16.77 -8.44
C PHE A 28 8.55 16.54 -9.15
N ARG A 29 9.60 16.11 -8.44
CA ARG A 29 10.94 15.89 -9.01
C ARG A 29 10.95 14.91 -10.19
N GLY A 30 10.04 13.93 -10.20
CA GLY A 30 9.92 12.96 -11.29
C GLY A 30 9.25 13.47 -12.56
N VAL A 31 8.60 14.64 -12.53
CA VAL A 31 7.87 15.22 -13.68
C VAL A 31 8.30 16.67 -13.98
N GLY A 32 9.22 17.22 -13.19
CA GLY A 32 9.62 18.62 -13.26
C GLY A 32 8.53 19.60 -12.81
N GLY A 33 8.86 20.89 -12.86
CA GLY A 33 7.96 21.98 -12.46
C GLY A 33 7.83 22.16 -10.95
N GLU A 34 6.85 22.99 -10.55
CA GLU A 34 6.54 23.29 -9.15
C GLU A 34 5.26 22.57 -8.70
N PRO A 35 5.21 22.04 -7.47
CA PRO A 35 4.02 21.40 -6.93
C PRO A 35 2.80 22.33 -6.87
N ARG A 36 1.62 21.75 -7.08
CA ARG A 36 0.33 22.43 -6.87
C ARG A 36 -0.11 22.31 -5.42
N PHE A 37 -0.64 23.40 -4.87
CA PHE A 37 -1.22 23.43 -3.54
C PHE A 37 -2.74 23.37 -3.65
N PHE A 38 -3.37 22.37 -3.03
CA PHE A 38 -4.80 22.14 -3.12
C PHE A 38 -5.57 22.77 -1.96
N ALA A 39 -6.69 23.42 -2.28
CA ALA A 39 -7.55 24.10 -1.30
C ALA A 39 -8.78 23.26 -0.93
N SER A 40 -9.33 22.50 -1.88
CA SER A 40 -10.51 21.66 -1.64
C SER A 40 -10.60 20.50 -2.63
N GLY A 41 -11.41 19.50 -2.28
CA GLY A 41 -11.78 18.39 -3.15
C GLY A 41 -13.24 17.99 -2.93
N ALA A 42 -13.90 17.55 -3.99
CA ALA A 42 -15.27 17.03 -3.94
C ALA A 42 -15.49 15.98 -5.05
N GLY A 43 -15.91 14.76 -4.68
CA GLY A 43 -16.06 13.66 -5.61
C GLY A 43 -14.74 13.36 -6.34
N ALA A 44 -14.72 13.42 -7.67
CA ALA A 44 -13.52 13.20 -8.48
C ALA A 44 -12.71 14.47 -8.75
N TRP A 45 -13.02 15.60 -8.10
CA TRP A 45 -12.42 16.89 -8.41
C TRP A 45 -11.52 17.41 -7.28
N LEU A 46 -10.39 17.99 -7.66
CA LEU A 46 -9.56 18.85 -6.82
C LEU A 46 -9.62 20.30 -7.32
N THR A 47 -9.55 21.26 -6.40
CA THR A 47 -9.39 22.69 -6.70
C THR A 47 -8.11 23.20 -6.02
N ASP A 48 -7.20 23.78 -6.80
CA ASP A 48 -5.97 24.38 -6.27
C ASP A 48 -6.20 25.78 -5.67
N VAL A 49 -5.18 26.32 -4.98
CA VAL A 49 -5.23 27.65 -4.36
C VAL A 49 -5.33 28.80 -5.38
N ASP A 50 -5.03 28.52 -6.65
CA ASP A 50 -5.17 29.43 -7.80
C ASP A 50 -6.57 29.32 -8.44
N GLY A 51 -7.44 28.41 -7.93
CA GLY A 51 -8.81 28.21 -8.39
C GLY A 51 -8.94 27.29 -9.61
N GLN A 52 -7.88 26.60 -10.01
CA GLN A 52 -7.94 25.63 -11.10
C GLN A 52 -8.51 24.31 -10.62
N ARG A 53 -9.36 23.71 -11.45
CA ARG A 53 -10.03 22.44 -11.17
C ARG A 53 -9.40 21.31 -11.99
N TYR A 54 -9.21 20.17 -11.33
CA TYR A 54 -8.58 18.98 -11.89
C TYR A 54 -9.46 17.77 -11.65
N VAL A 55 -9.61 16.90 -12.64
CA VAL A 55 -10.06 15.53 -12.39
C VAL A 55 -8.91 14.81 -11.70
N ASP A 56 -9.16 14.28 -10.49
CA ASP A 56 -8.14 13.67 -9.67
C ASP A 56 -8.11 12.14 -9.89
N TYR A 57 -6.97 11.65 -10.37
CA TYR A 57 -6.65 10.22 -10.44
C TYR A 57 -5.61 9.80 -9.40
N VAL A 58 -5.02 10.74 -8.66
CA VAL A 58 -4.14 10.47 -7.52
C VAL A 58 -4.98 10.00 -6.33
N MET A 59 -6.11 10.67 -6.06
CA MET A 59 -7.07 10.28 -5.02
C MET A 59 -6.41 10.01 -3.65
N SER A 60 -5.52 10.94 -3.28
CA SER A 60 -4.65 10.85 -2.09
C SER A 60 -3.79 9.58 -2.02
N TRP A 61 -3.38 9.06 -3.16
CA TRP A 61 -2.62 7.81 -3.33
C TRP A 61 -3.40 6.55 -2.96
N GLY A 62 -4.74 6.59 -2.95
CA GLY A 62 -5.61 5.43 -2.77
C GLY A 62 -6.60 5.40 -1.59
N PRO A 63 -6.58 6.24 -0.55
CA PRO A 63 -7.62 6.23 0.49
C PRO A 63 -9.01 6.60 -0.03
N LEU A 64 -9.08 7.51 -1.02
CA LEU A 64 -10.31 8.18 -1.43
C LEU A 64 -11.06 7.40 -2.52
N VAL A 65 -11.29 6.12 -2.28
CA VAL A 65 -11.98 5.22 -3.22
C VAL A 65 -13.43 5.64 -3.52
N LEU A 66 -14.07 6.33 -2.58
CA LEU A 66 -15.43 6.89 -2.72
C LEU A 66 -15.45 8.34 -3.25
N GLY A 67 -14.29 8.89 -3.61
CA GLY A 67 -14.16 10.31 -3.93
C GLY A 67 -13.68 11.16 -2.75
N HIS A 68 -13.42 12.44 -3.01
CA HIS A 68 -13.17 13.46 -2.00
C HIS A 68 -14.46 13.84 -1.27
N ALA A 69 -14.36 13.99 0.07
CA ALA A 69 -15.44 14.42 0.96
C ALA A 69 -16.80 13.73 0.72
N PRO A 70 -16.86 12.38 0.66
CA PRO A 70 -18.14 11.69 0.49
C PRO A 70 -18.99 11.90 1.75
N LEU A 71 -20.25 12.28 1.56
CA LEU A 71 -21.15 12.71 2.65
C LEU A 71 -21.20 11.69 3.80
N THR A 72 -21.31 10.40 3.48
CA THR A 72 -21.38 9.30 4.46
C THR A 72 -20.15 9.25 5.38
N VAL A 73 -18.95 9.51 4.84
CA VAL A 73 -17.70 9.50 5.62
C VAL A 73 -17.55 10.81 6.39
N VAL A 74 -17.90 11.94 5.78
CA VAL A 74 -17.85 13.26 6.44
C VAL A 74 -18.78 13.30 7.65
N GLU A 75 -20.01 12.82 7.53
CA GLU A 75 -20.97 12.76 8.63
C GLU A 75 -20.47 11.82 9.75
N ALA A 76 -19.95 10.65 9.40
CA ALA A 76 -19.41 9.70 10.38
C ALA A 76 -18.22 10.29 11.16
N ALA A 77 -17.27 10.92 10.46
CA ALA A 77 -16.10 11.54 11.06
C ALA A 77 -16.48 12.77 11.91
N THR A 78 -17.41 13.60 11.43
CA THR A 78 -17.87 14.80 12.15
C THR A 78 -18.58 14.43 13.44
N ARG A 79 -19.44 13.41 13.40
CA ARG A 79 -20.11 12.90 14.59
C ARG A 79 -19.11 12.37 15.61
N ALA A 80 -18.16 11.54 15.19
CA ALA A 80 -17.11 11.04 16.09
C ALA A 80 -16.26 12.18 16.68
N LEU A 81 -15.95 13.21 15.87
CA LEU A 81 -15.19 14.37 16.32
C LEU A 81 -15.93 15.18 17.39
N ALA A 82 -17.26 15.28 17.30
CA ALA A 82 -18.08 15.96 18.31
C ALA A 82 -17.99 15.31 19.70
N ASP A 83 -17.74 13.99 19.75
CA ASP A 83 -17.57 13.23 20.98
C ASP A 83 -16.11 13.19 21.49
N GLY A 84 -15.17 13.69 20.67
CA GLY A 84 -13.73 13.74 20.98
C GLY A 84 -12.88 12.99 19.96
N SER A 85 -11.73 13.55 19.60
CA SER A 85 -10.87 13.02 18.53
C SER A 85 -10.00 11.83 18.97
N SER A 86 -9.70 11.69 20.25
CA SER A 86 -8.86 10.61 20.80
C SER A 86 -9.08 10.49 22.31
N PHE A 87 -9.02 9.25 22.84
CA PHE A 87 -9.21 8.97 24.26
C PHE A 87 -8.00 8.32 24.95
N GLY A 88 -7.04 7.77 24.20
CA GLY A 88 -5.98 6.93 24.77
C GLY A 88 -6.49 5.66 25.46
N ALA A 89 -7.74 5.28 25.19
CA ALA A 89 -8.46 4.15 25.76
C ALA A 89 -9.39 3.56 24.68
N PRO A 90 -9.83 2.29 24.82
CA PRO A 90 -10.68 1.62 23.84
C PRO A 90 -11.98 2.37 23.56
N ALA A 91 -12.39 2.42 22.29
CA ALA A 91 -13.61 3.02 21.80
C ALA A 91 -14.41 2.05 20.92
N PRO A 92 -15.77 2.08 20.94
CA PRO A 92 -16.59 1.17 20.13
C PRO A 92 -16.27 1.13 18.61
N PRO A 93 -15.95 2.25 17.93
CA PRO A 93 -15.62 2.23 16.50
C PRO A 93 -14.40 1.36 16.15
N GLU A 94 -13.45 1.17 17.06
CA GLU A 94 -12.29 0.31 16.85
C GLU A 94 -12.70 -1.15 16.66
N VAL A 95 -13.61 -1.61 17.52
CA VAL A 95 -14.14 -2.98 17.48
C VAL A 95 -14.94 -3.19 16.20
N ALA A 96 -15.86 -2.26 15.90
CA ALA A 96 -16.70 -2.35 14.71
C ALA A 96 -15.89 -2.35 13.41
N LEU A 97 -14.86 -1.50 13.30
CA LEU A 97 -13.96 -1.50 12.14
C LEU A 97 -13.18 -2.82 12.04
N ALA A 98 -12.65 -3.33 13.16
CA ALA A 98 -11.93 -4.59 13.17
C ALA A 98 -12.84 -5.75 12.73
N GLU A 99 -14.05 -5.85 13.28
CA GLU A 99 -15.06 -6.85 12.89
C GLU A 99 -15.38 -6.77 11.39
N ARG A 100 -15.56 -5.54 10.88
CA ARG A 100 -15.85 -5.31 9.46
C ARG A 100 -14.71 -5.77 8.55
N ILE A 101 -13.46 -5.50 8.93
CA ILE A 101 -12.29 -5.97 8.20
C ILE A 101 -12.26 -7.51 8.17
N ARG A 102 -12.52 -8.17 9.31
CA ARG A 102 -12.53 -9.64 9.41
C ARG A 102 -13.61 -10.27 8.54
N GLU A 103 -14.81 -9.67 8.54
CA GLU A 103 -15.94 -10.14 7.73
C GLU A 103 -15.60 -10.09 6.23
N LEU A 104 -15.01 -8.98 5.77
CA LEU A 104 -14.70 -8.77 4.36
C LEU A 104 -13.42 -9.48 3.90
N MET A 105 -12.48 -9.75 4.81
CA MET A 105 -11.23 -10.45 4.54
C MET A 105 -10.95 -11.54 5.60
N PRO A 106 -11.53 -12.74 5.46
CA PRO A 106 -11.49 -13.79 6.50
C PRO A 106 -10.12 -14.38 6.85
N SER A 107 -9.05 -14.09 6.09
CA SER A 107 -7.69 -14.48 6.49
C SER A 107 -7.21 -13.74 7.75
N LEU A 108 -7.73 -12.54 7.98
CA LEU A 108 -7.48 -11.74 9.17
C LEU A 108 -8.38 -12.25 10.29
N GLU A 109 -7.99 -13.32 10.98
CA GLU A 109 -8.75 -13.84 12.13
C GLU A 109 -8.68 -12.90 13.33
N ARG A 110 -7.58 -12.15 13.47
CA ARG A 110 -7.41 -11.04 14.42
C ARG A 110 -6.73 -9.87 13.72
N VAL A 111 -7.04 -8.66 14.16
CA VAL A 111 -6.57 -7.39 13.56
C VAL A 111 -6.03 -6.48 14.66
N ARG A 112 -4.95 -5.77 14.35
CA ARG A 112 -4.40 -4.67 15.14
C ARG A 112 -4.40 -3.40 14.31
N LEU A 113 -5.04 -2.34 14.81
CA LEU A 113 -5.02 -1.02 14.19
C LEU A 113 -3.71 -0.29 14.54
N VAL A 114 -3.21 0.49 13.58
CA VAL A 114 -2.00 1.34 13.64
C VAL A 114 -2.25 2.63 12.84
N CYS A 115 -1.32 3.58 12.84
CA CYS A 115 -1.52 4.89 12.20
C CYS A 115 -1.06 4.95 10.73
N SER A 116 -0.22 4.02 10.28
CA SER A 116 0.29 4.03 8.90
C SER A 116 0.66 2.64 8.36
N GLY A 117 0.74 2.52 7.04
CA GLY A 117 1.24 1.31 6.39
C GLY A 117 2.68 0.97 6.79
N THR A 118 3.52 1.98 7.07
CA THR A 118 4.88 1.78 7.62
C THR A 118 4.83 1.10 8.99
N GLU A 119 3.94 1.54 9.89
CA GLU A 119 3.79 0.91 11.20
C GLU A 119 3.31 -0.54 11.07
N ALA A 120 2.39 -0.81 10.13
CA ALA A 120 1.96 -2.17 9.82
C ALA A 120 3.13 -3.04 9.32
N GLY A 121 3.95 -2.52 8.39
CA GLY A 121 5.13 -3.24 7.87
C GLY A 121 6.18 -3.50 8.94
N MET A 122 6.49 -2.50 9.77
CA MET A 122 7.37 -2.65 10.92
C MET A 122 6.87 -3.72 11.89
N ALA A 123 5.57 -3.71 12.22
CA ALA A 123 4.98 -4.65 13.15
C ALA A 123 4.95 -6.08 12.60
N VAL A 124 4.61 -6.25 11.33
CA VAL A 124 4.56 -7.58 10.68
C VAL A 124 5.94 -8.20 10.57
N VAL A 125 6.98 -7.43 10.21
CA VAL A 125 8.36 -7.94 10.21
C VAL A 125 8.77 -8.40 11.60
N ARG A 126 8.47 -7.63 12.64
CA ARG A 126 8.77 -8.00 14.03
C ARG A 126 7.99 -9.24 14.46
N LEU A 127 6.71 -9.31 14.13
CA LEU A 127 5.86 -10.46 14.46
C LEU A 127 6.33 -11.73 13.76
N ALA A 128 6.64 -11.67 12.46
CA ALA A 128 7.12 -12.81 11.71
C ALA A 128 8.43 -13.38 12.30
N ARG A 129 9.38 -12.50 12.63
CA ARG A 129 10.63 -12.89 13.30
C ARG A 129 10.36 -13.52 14.67
N GLY A 130 9.52 -12.88 15.49
CA GLY A 130 9.17 -13.38 16.82
C GLY A 130 8.47 -14.74 16.79
N ALA A 131 7.55 -14.93 15.85
CA ALA A 131 6.76 -16.14 15.73
C ALA A 131 7.53 -17.34 15.17
N THR A 132 8.52 -17.09 14.32
CA THR A 132 9.30 -18.17 13.67
C THR A 132 10.65 -18.40 14.36
N GLY A 133 11.13 -17.45 15.15
CA GLY A 133 12.50 -17.45 15.69
C GLY A 133 13.58 -17.17 14.64
N ARG A 134 13.20 -16.86 13.40
CA ARG A 134 14.09 -16.63 12.25
C ARG A 134 14.34 -15.14 12.05
N ARG A 135 15.47 -14.77 11.43
CA ARG A 135 15.92 -13.36 11.35
C ARG A 135 15.70 -12.73 9.97
N GLY A 136 15.87 -13.50 8.91
CA GLY A 136 15.81 -13.05 7.53
C GLY A 136 14.39 -12.77 7.04
N ILE A 137 14.24 -11.88 6.06
CA ILE A 137 12.99 -11.69 5.31
C ILE A 137 13.29 -11.58 3.81
N ILE A 138 12.30 -11.92 2.98
CA ILE A 138 12.31 -11.66 1.54
C ILE A 138 11.34 -10.50 1.26
N LYS A 139 11.77 -9.56 0.41
CA LYS A 139 10.92 -8.58 -0.29
C LYS A 139 11.24 -8.62 -1.78
N PHE A 140 10.45 -7.90 -2.58
CA PHE A 140 10.66 -7.85 -4.02
C PHE A 140 11.13 -6.47 -4.49
N ASP A 141 11.91 -6.47 -5.56
CA ASP A 141 12.34 -5.27 -6.26
C ASP A 141 11.13 -4.51 -6.80
N GLY A 142 11.14 -3.18 -6.68
CA GLY A 142 10.01 -2.32 -7.09
C GLY A 142 8.82 -2.30 -6.13
N CYS A 143 8.75 -3.22 -5.15
CA CYS A 143 7.76 -3.16 -4.08
C CYS A 143 8.20 -2.21 -2.95
N TYR A 144 7.23 -1.52 -2.34
CA TYR A 144 7.46 -0.62 -1.21
C TYR A 144 6.47 -0.88 -0.07
N HIS A 145 7.02 -1.19 1.10
CA HIS A 145 6.29 -1.63 2.29
C HIS A 145 6.36 -0.61 3.45
N GLY A 146 6.65 0.65 3.13
CA GLY A 146 6.97 1.68 4.10
C GLY A 146 8.48 1.81 4.36
N HIS A 147 8.83 2.72 5.26
CA HIS A 147 10.21 3.15 5.48
C HIS A 147 10.84 2.58 6.77
N ALA A 148 10.40 1.40 7.23
CA ALA A 148 11.10 0.72 8.30
C ALA A 148 12.47 0.25 7.77
N ASP A 149 13.52 0.37 8.57
CA ASP A 149 14.91 0.14 8.12
C ASP A 149 15.12 -1.22 7.44
N SER A 150 14.48 -2.30 7.93
CA SER A 150 14.54 -3.63 7.31
C SER A 150 13.93 -3.70 5.91
N LEU A 151 13.13 -2.72 5.51
CA LEU A 151 12.42 -2.66 4.23
C LEU A 151 13.12 -1.71 3.23
N LEU A 152 14.06 -0.88 3.70
CA LEU A 152 14.87 0.05 2.89
C LEU A 152 16.17 -0.61 2.38
N VAL A 153 16.00 -1.73 1.66
CA VAL A 153 17.10 -2.51 1.09
C VAL A 153 17.01 -2.50 -0.43
N ALA A 154 18.14 -2.20 -1.05
CA ALA A 154 18.23 -1.89 -2.48
C ALA A 154 17.90 -3.10 -3.35
N ALA A 155 17.35 -2.84 -4.53
CA ALA A 155 17.20 -3.85 -5.57
C ALA A 155 18.58 -4.30 -6.07
N GLY A 156 18.74 -5.60 -6.31
CA GLY A 156 20.06 -6.21 -6.43
C GLY A 156 20.24 -7.12 -7.64
N SER A 157 21.07 -6.72 -8.62
CA SER A 157 21.63 -7.66 -9.60
C SER A 157 22.54 -8.68 -8.88
N GLY A 158 22.51 -9.94 -9.31
CA GLY A 158 23.09 -11.20 -8.76
C GLY A 158 24.34 -11.24 -7.84
N VAL A 159 25.04 -10.13 -7.58
CA VAL A 159 26.10 -9.96 -6.56
C VAL A 159 25.54 -9.41 -5.22
N ALA A 160 24.27 -9.00 -5.19
CA ALA A 160 23.64 -8.24 -4.11
C ALA A 160 22.86 -9.09 -3.08
N THR A 161 23.12 -10.40 -2.99
CA THR A 161 22.64 -11.25 -1.89
C THR A 161 23.16 -10.81 -0.50
N LEU A 162 24.04 -9.80 -0.47
CA LEU A 162 24.59 -9.16 0.73
C LEU A 162 23.63 -8.20 1.44
N GLY A 163 22.47 -7.85 0.86
CA GLY A 163 21.48 -6.98 1.52
C GLY A 163 22.04 -5.58 1.82
N LEU A 164 22.49 -4.86 0.80
CA LEU A 164 23.04 -3.51 0.98
C LEU A 164 21.91 -2.50 1.25
N PRO A 165 22.13 -1.51 2.15
CA PRO A 165 21.12 -0.49 2.45
C PRO A 165 20.84 0.40 1.23
N ASP A 166 19.57 0.75 1.02
CA ASP A 166 19.13 1.68 -0.05
C ASP A 166 19.15 3.15 0.39
N SER A 167 19.29 3.39 1.69
CA SER A 167 19.32 4.73 2.29
C SER A 167 20.47 4.86 3.28
N PRO A 168 21.23 5.97 3.24
CA PRO A 168 22.09 6.36 4.36
C PRO A 168 21.32 6.34 5.69
N GLY A 169 21.98 5.94 6.76
CA GLY A 169 21.40 5.81 8.10
C GLY A 169 20.86 4.43 8.44
N VAL A 170 20.65 3.54 7.44
CA VAL A 170 20.31 2.13 7.68
C VAL A 170 21.58 1.32 7.95
N PRO A 171 21.72 0.67 9.11
CA PRO A 171 22.90 -0.15 9.41
C PRO A 171 23.03 -1.34 8.44
N PRO A 172 24.22 -1.62 7.88
CA PRO A 172 24.44 -2.75 6.98
C PRO A 172 24.03 -4.10 7.59
N GLU A 173 24.21 -4.27 8.91
CA GLU A 173 23.87 -5.49 9.64
C GLU A 173 22.36 -5.76 9.60
N LEU A 174 21.54 -4.72 9.66
CA LEU A 174 20.09 -4.84 9.56
C LEU A 174 19.64 -5.07 8.12
N ALA A 175 20.28 -4.39 7.17
CA ALA A 175 19.99 -4.55 5.75
C ALA A 175 20.36 -5.98 5.26
N ALA A 176 21.42 -6.57 5.81
CA ALA A 176 21.84 -7.95 5.54
C ALA A 176 20.83 -9.01 6.00
N LEU A 177 19.81 -8.65 6.79
CA LEU A 177 18.69 -9.53 7.16
C LEU A 177 17.52 -9.47 6.18
N THR A 178 17.66 -8.77 5.07
CA THR A 178 16.64 -8.68 4.03
C THR A 178 17.22 -9.10 2.68
N ARG A 179 16.48 -9.94 1.96
CA ARG A 179 16.78 -10.33 0.57
C ARG A 179 15.78 -9.61 -0.33
N SER A 180 16.26 -8.72 -1.19
CA SER A 180 15.45 -8.14 -2.26
C SER A 180 15.62 -8.99 -3.51
N LEU A 181 14.53 -9.59 -3.98
CA LEU A 181 14.52 -10.49 -5.13
C LEU A 181 13.71 -9.90 -6.30
N PRO A 182 13.97 -10.29 -7.55
CA PRO A 182 13.15 -9.85 -8.69
C PRO A 182 11.68 -10.24 -8.51
N TYR A 183 10.77 -9.27 -8.68
CA TYR A 183 9.32 -9.52 -8.63
C TYR A 183 8.91 -10.49 -9.75
N GLY A 184 8.24 -11.58 -9.39
CA GLY A 184 7.86 -12.62 -10.34
C GLY A 184 8.80 -13.83 -10.42
N ASP A 185 9.99 -13.79 -9.80
CA ASP A 185 10.99 -14.87 -9.90
C ASP A 185 10.83 -15.90 -8.76
N LEU A 186 10.05 -16.95 -9.01
CA LEU A 186 9.85 -18.04 -8.05
C LEU A 186 11.11 -18.89 -7.83
N ALA A 187 11.99 -18.99 -8.83
CA ALA A 187 13.20 -19.79 -8.72
C ALA A 187 14.19 -19.12 -7.74
N ALA A 188 14.33 -17.79 -7.82
CA ALA A 188 15.12 -17.03 -6.85
C ALA A 188 14.54 -17.13 -5.42
N VAL A 189 13.21 -17.10 -5.28
CA VAL A 189 12.53 -17.29 -3.99
C VAL A 189 12.82 -18.69 -3.44
N GLU A 190 12.63 -19.74 -4.25
CA GLU A 190 12.88 -21.12 -3.82
C GLU A 190 14.35 -21.33 -3.43
N ALA A 191 15.31 -20.84 -4.23
CA ALA A 191 16.73 -20.94 -3.91
C ALA A 191 17.08 -20.26 -2.58
N THR A 192 16.48 -19.09 -2.31
CA THR A 192 16.70 -18.35 -1.06
C THR A 192 16.06 -19.06 0.14
N LEU A 193 14.85 -19.61 -0.02
CA LEU A 193 14.16 -20.35 1.04
C LEU A 193 14.82 -21.70 1.34
N ALA A 194 15.43 -22.33 0.34
CA ALA A 194 16.14 -23.59 0.48
C ALA A 194 17.52 -23.44 1.16
N ASP A 195 18.10 -22.24 1.18
CA ASP A 195 19.34 -21.95 1.90
C ASP A 195 19.08 -21.72 3.40
N PRO A 196 19.50 -22.64 4.30
CA PRO A 196 19.29 -22.47 5.74
C PRO A 196 20.01 -21.24 6.30
N ALA A 197 21.10 -20.78 5.67
CA ALA A 197 21.84 -19.60 6.11
C ALA A 197 21.06 -18.29 5.87
N ALA A 198 20.09 -18.30 4.94
CA ALA A 198 19.21 -17.16 4.71
C ALA A 198 18.22 -16.94 5.87
N ASP A 199 17.90 -17.99 6.64
CA ASP A 199 17.15 -17.91 7.90
C ASP A 199 15.84 -17.11 7.77
N ILE A 200 15.02 -17.43 6.74
CA ILE A 200 13.87 -16.62 6.33
C ILE A 200 12.63 -16.86 7.21
N ALA A 201 12.21 -15.81 7.91
CA ALA A 201 10.98 -15.73 8.69
C ALA A 201 9.75 -15.52 7.81
N ALA A 202 9.84 -14.64 6.81
CA ALA A 202 8.70 -14.25 6.00
C ALA A 202 9.07 -13.79 4.59
N VAL A 203 8.11 -13.92 3.69
CA VAL A 203 8.11 -13.37 2.33
C VAL A 203 7.04 -12.30 2.25
N LEU A 204 7.45 -11.04 2.09
CA LEU A 204 6.58 -9.88 1.96
C LEU A 204 6.39 -9.54 0.48
N VAL A 205 5.14 -9.37 0.05
CA VAL A 205 4.80 -9.12 -1.34
C VAL A 205 3.63 -8.14 -1.46
N GLU A 206 3.72 -7.18 -2.38
CA GLU A 206 2.52 -6.52 -2.92
C GLU A 206 1.87 -7.52 -3.90
N PRO A 207 0.69 -8.09 -3.61
CA PRO A 207 0.14 -9.17 -4.42
C PRO A 207 -0.23 -8.70 -5.83
N VAL A 208 -0.49 -7.40 -6.00
CA VAL A 208 -0.29 -6.65 -7.24
C VAL A 208 0.59 -5.46 -6.89
N ALA A 209 1.75 -5.33 -7.54
CA ALA A 209 2.64 -4.22 -7.26
C ALA A 209 2.05 -2.90 -7.79
N GLY A 210 2.12 -1.84 -6.98
CA GLY A 210 1.68 -0.49 -7.38
C GLY A 210 2.79 0.57 -7.34
N ASN A 211 3.87 0.33 -6.57
CA ASN A 211 4.94 1.32 -6.39
C ASN A 211 5.96 1.37 -7.55
N MET A 212 5.96 0.36 -8.42
CA MET A 212 6.66 0.36 -9.71
C MET A 212 5.72 0.66 -10.89
N GLY A 213 4.57 1.27 -10.59
CA GLY A 213 3.38 1.18 -11.44
C GLY A 213 2.69 -0.17 -11.28
N VAL A 214 1.50 -0.30 -11.88
CA VAL A 214 0.68 -1.52 -11.76
C VAL A 214 1.35 -2.67 -12.51
N VAL A 215 1.79 -3.69 -11.78
CA VAL A 215 2.37 -4.92 -12.32
C VAL A 215 1.75 -6.12 -11.60
N ASP A 216 1.11 -7.00 -12.37
CA ASP A 216 0.41 -8.19 -11.86
C ASP A 216 1.01 -9.47 -12.50
N ARG A 217 1.47 -10.41 -11.67
CA ARG A 217 2.02 -11.71 -12.12
C ARG A 217 0.95 -12.81 -12.19
N GLY A 218 -0.28 -12.49 -11.82
CA GLY A 218 -1.44 -13.35 -11.87
C GLY A 218 -1.53 -14.35 -10.71
N ASP A 219 -2.73 -14.90 -10.54
CA ASP A 219 -3.07 -15.75 -9.40
C ASP A 219 -2.23 -17.03 -9.31
N ALA A 220 -1.78 -17.57 -10.44
CA ALA A 220 -0.94 -18.77 -10.48
C ALA A 220 0.42 -18.54 -9.81
N TRP A 221 1.00 -17.35 -9.99
CA TRP A 221 2.23 -16.97 -9.34
C TRP A 221 2.05 -16.83 -7.82
N LEU A 222 0.97 -16.18 -7.37
CA LEU A 222 0.64 -16.06 -5.94
C LEU A 222 0.41 -17.42 -5.28
N ARG A 223 -0.29 -18.35 -5.95
CA ARG A 223 -0.47 -19.73 -5.48
C ARG A 223 0.84 -20.48 -5.34
N ALA A 224 1.75 -20.33 -6.32
CA ALA A 224 3.07 -20.94 -6.25
C ALA A 224 3.92 -20.33 -5.12
N LEU A 225 3.86 -19.01 -4.92
CA LEU A 225 4.55 -18.33 -3.83
C LEU A 225 4.08 -18.82 -2.45
N ARG A 226 2.76 -19.00 -2.27
CA ARG A 226 2.16 -19.63 -1.09
C ARG A 226 2.69 -21.04 -0.86
N ALA A 227 2.70 -21.87 -1.89
CA ALA A 227 3.19 -23.25 -1.79
C ALA A 227 4.67 -23.32 -1.38
N LEU A 228 5.51 -22.39 -1.87
CA LEU A 228 6.91 -22.27 -1.43
C LEU A 228 7.00 -21.88 0.05
N CYS A 229 6.23 -20.89 0.49
CA CYS A 229 6.20 -20.48 1.90
C CYS A 229 5.79 -21.65 2.81
N ASP A 230 4.77 -22.43 2.44
CA ASP A 230 4.35 -23.63 3.18
C ASP A 230 5.45 -24.69 3.25
N ARG A 231 6.09 -24.98 2.11
CA ARG A 231 7.14 -26.00 2.01
C ARG A 231 8.34 -25.70 2.91
N TYR A 232 8.76 -24.45 3.00
CA TYR A 232 9.96 -24.03 3.75
C TYR A 232 9.64 -23.43 5.13
N GLY A 233 8.36 -23.36 5.50
CA GLY A 233 7.90 -22.83 6.79
C GLY A 233 8.17 -21.33 6.99
N ALA A 234 8.24 -20.56 5.89
CA ALA A 234 8.26 -19.10 5.94
C ALA A 234 6.82 -18.57 5.94
N LEU A 235 6.57 -17.45 6.60
CA LEU A 235 5.24 -16.82 6.58
C LEU A 235 5.05 -16.02 5.29
N LEU A 236 3.94 -16.23 4.60
CA LEU A 236 3.54 -15.37 3.48
C LEU A 236 2.83 -14.13 4.02
N VAL A 237 3.34 -12.95 3.67
CA VAL A 237 2.77 -11.66 4.04
C VAL A 237 2.29 -10.94 2.79
N PHE A 238 1.00 -10.66 2.72
CA PHE A 238 0.46 -9.76 1.69
C PHE A 238 0.46 -8.32 2.21
N ASP A 239 1.18 -7.45 1.51
CA ASP A 239 0.99 -6.01 1.64
C ASP A 239 -0.18 -5.57 0.78
N GLU A 240 -1.37 -5.52 1.40
CA GLU A 240 -2.59 -5.02 0.78
C GLU A 240 -2.88 -3.57 1.22
N VAL A 241 -1.87 -2.79 1.62
CA VAL A 241 -2.04 -1.37 1.96
C VAL A 241 -2.56 -0.58 0.76
N MET A 242 -2.18 -0.96 -0.47
CA MET A 242 -2.73 -0.36 -1.70
C MET A 242 -3.88 -1.16 -2.30
N THR A 243 -3.76 -2.48 -2.35
CA THR A 243 -4.70 -3.34 -3.09
C THR A 243 -5.95 -3.73 -2.30
N GLY A 244 -5.86 -3.73 -0.97
CA GLY A 244 -6.95 -4.08 -0.06
C GLY A 244 -8.12 -3.13 -0.20
N PHE A 245 -9.31 -3.69 -0.38
CA PHE A 245 -10.54 -2.93 -0.63
C PHE A 245 -10.44 -1.99 -1.86
N ARG A 246 -9.61 -2.35 -2.84
CA ARG A 246 -9.42 -1.59 -4.09
C ARG A 246 -9.41 -2.47 -5.33
N VAL A 247 -8.67 -3.57 -5.31
CA VAL A 247 -8.66 -4.54 -6.41
C VAL A 247 -9.92 -5.42 -6.38
N ALA A 248 -10.36 -5.79 -5.18
CA ALA A 248 -11.63 -6.45 -4.90
C ALA A 248 -12.06 -6.12 -3.45
N LEU A 249 -13.33 -6.40 -3.13
CA LEU A 249 -13.87 -6.16 -1.78
C LEU A 249 -13.07 -6.89 -0.70
N GLY A 250 -12.73 -8.17 -0.94
CA GLY A 250 -11.87 -8.95 -0.05
C GLY A 250 -10.37 -8.88 -0.37
N GLY A 251 -9.93 -7.86 -1.12
CA GLY A 251 -8.53 -7.73 -1.56
C GLY A 251 -8.11 -8.75 -2.63
N VAL A 252 -6.84 -8.72 -2.99
CA VAL A 252 -6.26 -9.65 -3.98
C VAL A 252 -6.30 -11.07 -3.46
N GLN A 253 -6.14 -11.29 -2.15
CA GLN A 253 -6.26 -12.61 -1.54
C GLN A 253 -7.59 -13.32 -1.85
N ALA A 254 -8.71 -12.60 -1.84
CA ALA A 254 -10.01 -13.15 -2.18
C ALA A 254 -10.12 -13.43 -3.69
N ARG A 255 -9.60 -12.54 -4.54
CA ARG A 255 -9.60 -12.69 -6.00
C ARG A 255 -8.76 -13.88 -6.47
N ALA A 256 -7.56 -14.03 -5.89
CA ALA A 256 -6.62 -15.08 -6.26
C ALA A 256 -6.91 -16.44 -5.57
N GLY A 257 -7.76 -16.45 -4.54
CA GLY A 257 -8.00 -17.62 -3.69
C GLY A 257 -6.78 -18.04 -2.89
N VAL A 258 -5.93 -17.09 -2.49
CA VAL A 258 -4.68 -17.33 -1.75
C VAL A 258 -4.82 -16.74 -0.36
N ARG A 259 -4.61 -17.58 0.67
CA ARG A 259 -4.64 -17.15 2.06
C ARG A 259 -3.22 -16.85 2.57
N PRO A 260 -2.85 -15.57 2.80
CA PRO A 260 -1.58 -15.24 3.45
C PRO A 260 -1.64 -15.57 4.94
N ASP A 261 -0.47 -15.66 5.58
CA ASP A 261 -0.35 -15.82 7.03
C ASP A 261 -0.65 -14.52 7.77
N LEU A 262 -0.18 -13.40 7.20
CA LEU A 262 -0.40 -12.05 7.68
C LEU A 262 -0.74 -11.13 6.51
N THR A 263 -1.56 -10.12 6.77
CA THR A 263 -1.91 -9.06 5.81
C THR A 263 -1.65 -7.70 6.44
N MET A 264 -1.07 -6.79 5.66
CA MET A 264 -1.00 -5.35 5.98
C MET A 264 -2.11 -4.61 5.23
N LEU A 265 -2.76 -3.65 5.89
CA LEU A 265 -3.82 -2.82 5.34
C LEU A 265 -3.57 -1.35 5.66
N GLY A 266 -4.11 -0.47 4.83
CA GLY A 266 -4.08 0.97 5.06
C GLY A 266 -4.90 1.66 4.00
N LYS A 267 -4.65 2.96 3.81
CA LYS A 267 -5.31 3.79 2.81
C LYS A 267 -6.84 3.73 2.91
N VAL A 268 -7.51 2.84 2.16
CA VAL A 268 -8.97 2.73 2.09
C VAL A 268 -9.59 2.51 3.47
N ILE A 269 -8.97 1.69 4.33
CA ILE A 269 -9.51 1.40 5.66
C ILE A 269 -9.51 2.61 6.60
N GLY A 270 -8.80 3.69 6.26
CA GLY A 270 -8.83 4.93 7.02
C GLY A 270 -9.80 5.97 6.48
N GLY A 271 -10.45 5.74 5.33
CA GLY A 271 -11.41 6.68 4.75
C GLY A 271 -10.86 8.09 4.50
N GLY A 272 -9.55 8.21 4.26
CA GLY A 272 -8.85 9.51 4.12
C GLY A 272 -8.12 10.00 5.37
N PHE A 273 -8.26 9.32 6.52
CA PHE A 273 -7.53 9.61 7.75
C PHE A 273 -6.31 8.68 7.95
N PRO A 274 -5.31 9.07 8.77
CA PRO A 274 -4.21 8.19 9.15
C PRO A 274 -4.71 6.99 9.96
N LEU A 275 -4.90 5.87 9.28
CA LEU A 275 -5.23 4.58 9.87
C LEU A 275 -4.76 3.48 8.93
N ALA A 276 -4.16 2.48 9.54
CA ALA A 276 -3.72 1.24 8.92
C ALA A 276 -3.97 0.09 9.88
N ALA A 277 -3.70 -1.13 9.41
CA ALA A 277 -3.83 -2.31 10.24
C ALA A 277 -2.86 -3.40 9.79
N TYR A 278 -2.59 -4.34 10.68
CA TYR A 278 -2.06 -5.63 10.31
C TYR A 278 -2.85 -6.72 11.04
N GLY A 279 -2.91 -7.91 10.45
CA GLY A 279 -3.64 -9.02 11.04
C GLY A 279 -3.32 -10.31 10.32
N GLY A 280 -3.97 -11.39 10.73
CA GLY A 280 -3.81 -12.70 10.10
C GLY A 280 -4.30 -13.80 11.01
N ARG A 281 -3.65 -14.97 10.93
CA ARG A 281 -3.97 -16.14 11.76
C ARG A 281 -3.93 -15.80 13.25
N ALA A 282 -4.91 -16.26 14.01
CA ALA A 282 -5.07 -15.90 15.42
C ALA A 282 -3.84 -16.30 16.25
N GLU A 283 -3.25 -17.47 16.01
CA GLU A 283 -2.08 -17.97 16.74
C GLU A 283 -0.81 -17.11 16.51
N LEU A 284 -0.71 -16.42 15.38
CA LEU A 284 0.35 -15.45 15.14
C LEU A 284 0.04 -14.15 15.88
N MET A 285 -1.18 -13.63 15.71
CA MET A 285 -1.59 -12.37 16.32
C MET A 285 -1.62 -12.41 17.85
N ASP A 286 -1.80 -13.59 18.46
CA ASP A 286 -1.77 -13.79 19.91
C ASP A 286 -0.37 -13.68 20.50
N GLN A 287 0.67 -13.61 19.67
CA GLN A 287 2.01 -13.27 20.12
C GLN A 287 2.22 -11.78 20.30
N VAL A 288 1.31 -10.93 19.81
CA VAL A 288 1.43 -9.47 19.93
C VAL A 288 1.01 -9.03 21.34
N ALA A 289 1.79 -8.14 21.96
CA ALA A 289 1.44 -7.55 23.24
C ALA A 289 0.06 -6.85 23.18
N PRO A 290 -0.76 -6.94 24.24
CA PRO A 290 -0.47 -7.58 25.52
C PRO A 290 -0.77 -9.09 25.60
N ALA A 291 -1.27 -9.72 24.52
CA ALA A 291 -1.58 -11.16 24.52
C ALA A 291 -0.32 -12.04 24.54
N GLY A 292 0.75 -11.56 23.92
CA GLY A 292 2.03 -12.26 23.87
C GLY A 292 3.25 -11.34 23.93
N PRO A 293 4.46 -11.87 23.69
CA PRO A 293 5.72 -11.19 23.98
C PRO A 293 6.17 -10.17 22.92
N VAL A 294 5.59 -10.19 21.71
CA VAL A 294 6.01 -9.30 20.61
C VAL A 294 5.42 -7.90 20.83
N TYR A 295 6.29 -6.95 21.23
CA TYR A 295 5.84 -5.60 21.56
C TYR A 295 5.52 -4.74 20.32
N GLN A 296 4.34 -4.13 20.35
CA GLN A 296 3.91 -3.04 19.49
C GLN A 296 2.88 -2.21 20.24
N ALA A 297 2.99 -0.88 20.15
CA ALA A 297 2.03 0.08 20.69
C ALA A 297 1.94 1.30 19.76
N GLY A 298 0.86 2.07 19.88
CA GLY A 298 0.68 3.34 19.18
C GLY A 298 -0.33 4.22 19.90
N THR A 299 0.06 5.43 20.29
CA THR A 299 -0.75 6.32 21.14
C THR A 299 -2.08 6.74 20.49
N LEU A 300 -2.08 6.93 19.17
CA LEU A 300 -3.25 7.37 18.39
C LEU A 300 -3.83 6.26 17.51
N ALA A 301 -3.32 5.04 17.65
CA ALA A 301 -3.84 3.88 16.95
C ALA A 301 -5.30 3.66 17.35
N GLY A 302 -6.16 3.41 16.37
CA GLY A 302 -7.59 3.18 16.64
C GLY A 302 -8.38 4.43 17.07
N ASN A 303 -7.88 5.65 16.83
CA ASN A 303 -8.65 6.84 17.18
C ASN A 303 -10.09 6.82 16.57
N PRO A 304 -11.11 7.27 17.32
CA PRO A 304 -12.52 7.08 16.95
C PRO A 304 -12.92 7.78 15.65
N VAL A 305 -12.27 8.88 15.28
CA VAL A 305 -12.54 9.61 14.03
C VAL A 305 -12.12 8.77 12.82
N ALA A 306 -10.87 8.31 12.79
CA ALA A 306 -10.37 7.51 11.69
C ALA A 306 -11.06 6.14 11.62
N ALA A 307 -11.35 5.52 12.77
CA ALA A 307 -12.06 4.25 12.82
C ALA A 307 -13.50 4.37 12.28
N SER A 308 -14.22 5.44 12.64
CA SER A 308 -15.59 5.69 12.13
C SER A 308 -15.60 6.02 10.64
N ALA A 309 -14.62 6.80 10.16
CA ALA A 309 -14.48 7.12 8.74
C ALA A 309 -14.14 5.88 7.90
N GLY A 310 -13.25 5.03 8.43
CA GLY A 310 -12.91 3.73 7.86
C GLY A 310 -14.12 2.81 7.74
N LEU A 311 -14.87 2.65 8.83
CA LEU A 311 -16.07 1.80 8.86
C LEU A 311 -17.10 2.26 7.84
N ALA A 312 -17.43 3.56 7.80
CA ALA A 312 -18.36 4.12 6.82
C ALA A 312 -17.89 3.91 5.38
N THR A 313 -16.57 3.95 5.14
CA THR A 313 -15.98 3.69 3.82
C THR A 313 -16.18 2.23 3.41
N LEU A 314 -15.88 1.28 4.30
CA LEU A 314 -16.05 -0.15 4.04
C LEU A 314 -17.52 -0.54 3.84
N ASP A 315 -18.43 0.03 4.63
CA ASP A 315 -19.87 -0.23 4.52
C ASP A 315 -20.45 0.28 3.20
N ALA A 316 -20.01 1.45 2.73
CA ALA A 316 -20.40 1.97 1.42
C ALA A 316 -19.82 1.13 0.28
N LEU A 317 -18.57 0.67 0.40
CA LEU A 317 -17.93 -0.20 -0.59
C LEU A 317 -18.57 -1.59 -0.69
N ALA A 318 -19.09 -2.11 0.41
CA ALA A 318 -19.75 -3.41 0.44
C ALA A 318 -21.18 -3.39 -0.11
N GLN A 319 -21.72 -2.21 -0.44
CA GLN A 319 -23.02 -2.13 -1.09
C GLN A 319 -23.00 -2.85 -2.44
N PRO A 320 -24.06 -3.59 -2.81
CA PRO A 320 -24.14 -4.30 -4.07
C PRO A 320 -23.82 -3.41 -5.27
N GLY A 321 -22.89 -3.86 -6.12
CA GLY A 321 -22.51 -3.17 -7.36
C GLY A 321 -21.50 -2.02 -7.20
N ALA A 322 -21.13 -1.60 -5.99
CA ALA A 322 -20.16 -0.52 -5.78
C ALA A 322 -18.78 -0.85 -6.39
N PHE A 323 -18.24 -2.03 -6.08
CA PHE A 323 -16.96 -2.50 -6.64
C PHE A 323 -17.02 -2.76 -8.15
N ALA A 324 -18.08 -3.40 -8.64
CA ALA A 324 -18.24 -3.67 -10.07
C ALA A 324 -18.26 -2.36 -10.88
N ARG A 325 -18.92 -1.32 -10.35
CA ARG A 325 -18.91 0.01 -10.96
C ARG A 325 -17.50 0.63 -10.96
N LEU A 326 -16.75 0.47 -9.87
CA LEU A 326 -15.39 0.99 -9.77
C LEU A 326 -14.46 0.34 -10.81
N GLU A 327 -14.50 -0.99 -10.95
CA GLU A 327 -13.72 -1.73 -11.95
C GLU A 327 -14.14 -1.35 -13.38
N ALA A 328 -15.45 -1.23 -13.66
CA ALA A 328 -15.94 -0.81 -14.96
C ALA A 328 -15.45 0.60 -15.37
N ILE A 329 -15.36 1.54 -14.42
CA ILE A 329 -14.81 2.88 -14.67
C ILE A 329 -13.31 2.81 -14.99
N ALA A 330 -12.55 2.00 -14.24
CA ALA A 330 -11.13 1.81 -14.48
C ALA A 330 -10.86 1.17 -15.84
N THR A 331 -11.62 0.15 -16.23
CA THR A 331 -11.53 -0.49 -17.56
C THR A 331 -11.82 0.50 -18.67
N ARG A 332 -12.89 1.30 -18.56
CA ARG A 332 -13.21 2.33 -19.55
C ARG A 332 -12.09 3.38 -19.69
N LEU A 333 -11.44 3.76 -18.59
CA LEU A 333 -10.30 4.66 -18.62
C LEU A 333 -9.09 4.01 -19.30
N ALA A 334 -8.77 2.77 -18.96
CA ALA A 334 -7.66 2.03 -19.56
C ALA A 334 -7.85 1.90 -21.08
N ASP A 335 -9.04 1.49 -21.53
CA ASP A 335 -9.37 1.36 -22.95
C ASP A 335 -9.33 2.71 -23.67
N GLY A 336 -9.83 3.77 -23.03
CA GLY A 336 -9.77 5.13 -23.57
C GLY A 336 -8.33 5.63 -23.74
N LEU A 337 -7.44 5.36 -22.79
CA LEU A 337 -6.02 5.70 -22.86
C LEU A 337 -5.33 4.94 -24.00
N ARG A 338 -5.59 3.63 -24.13
CA ARG A 338 -5.05 2.81 -25.23
C ARG A 338 -5.49 3.37 -26.59
N GLY A 339 -6.80 3.62 -26.77
CA GLY A 339 -7.34 4.14 -28.02
C GLY A 339 -6.81 5.54 -28.36
N ALA A 340 -6.64 6.42 -27.37
CA ALA A 340 -6.06 7.75 -27.57
C ALA A 340 -4.58 7.68 -27.98
N ALA A 341 -3.80 6.79 -27.37
CA ALA A 341 -2.40 6.59 -27.70
C ALA A 341 -2.21 6.01 -29.11
N GLU A 342 -3.03 5.02 -29.47
CA GLU A 342 -3.07 4.44 -30.83
C GLU A 342 -3.38 5.53 -31.87
N ALA A 343 -4.42 6.34 -31.64
CA ALA A 343 -4.79 7.44 -32.54
C ALA A 343 -3.69 8.51 -32.66
N ALA A 344 -2.89 8.70 -31.63
CA ALA A 344 -1.77 9.65 -31.61
C ALA A 344 -0.44 9.06 -32.10
N GLY A 345 -0.37 7.75 -32.37
CA GLY A 345 0.87 7.06 -32.74
C GLY A 345 1.90 6.98 -31.60
N VAL A 346 1.44 6.98 -30.34
CA VAL A 346 2.29 6.93 -29.15
C VAL A 346 2.32 5.50 -28.59
N PRO A 347 3.50 4.85 -28.47
CA PRO A 347 3.61 3.55 -27.81
C PRO A 347 3.13 3.61 -26.35
N LEU A 348 2.10 2.81 -26.03
CA LEU A 348 1.54 2.78 -24.68
C LEU A 348 1.06 1.38 -24.30
N VAL A 349 1.59 0.87 -23.18
CA VAL A 349 1.05 -0.30 -22.48
C VAL A 349 0.31 0.19 -21.25
N VAL A 350 -0.97 -0.18 -21.10
CA VAL A 350 -1.75 0.12 -19.90
C VAL A 350 -1.96 -1.15 -19.11
N ASN A 351 -1.29 -1.27 -17.97
CA ASN A 351 -1.55 -2.33 -17.01
C ASN A 351 -2.70 -1.92 -16.09
N GLN A 352 -3.56 -2.87 -15.73
CA GLN A 352 -4.71 -2.66 -14.85
C GLN A 352 -4.92 -3.86 -13.94
N ALA A 353 -5.27 -3.60 -12.67
CA ALA A 353 -5.76 -4.59 -11.72
C ALA A 353 -6.91 -4.00 -10.90
N GLY A 354 -8.13 -4.48 -11.13
CA GLY A 354 -9.34 -3.88 -10.55
C GLY A 354 -9.44 -2.38 -10.86
N ALA A 355 -9.44 -1.56 -9.81
CA ALA A 355 -9.51 -0.11 -9.89
C ALA A 355 -8.15 0.61 -10.02
N MET A 356 -7.05 -0.14 -10.07
CA MET A 356 -5.69 0.40 -10.22
C MET A 356 -5.27 0.27 -11.68
N LEU A 357 -4.61 1.29 -12.23
CA LEU A 357 -3.99 1.20 -13.54
C LEU A 357 -2.73 2.05 -13.62
N THR A 358 -1.86 1.71 -14.57
CA THR A 358 -0.70 2.53 -14.93
C THR A 358 -0.52 2.52 -16.44
N PRO A 359 -0.54 3.69 -17.10
CA PRO A 359 -0.06 3.84 -18.46
C PRO A 359 1.48 3.92 -18.46
N PHE A 360 2.11 3.02 -19.18
CA PHE A 360 3.56 2.97 -19.41
C PHE A 360 3.86 3.34 -20.87
N PHE A 361 4.71 4.34 -21.10
CA PHE A 361 5.11 4.77 -22.44
C PHE A 361 6.18 3.81 -23.00
N THR A 362 5.71 2.73 -23.61
CA THR A 362 6.51 1.65 -24.19
C THR A 362 5.64 0.80 -25.12
N ASP A 363 6.26 0.06 -26.03
CA ASP A 363 5.63 -1.00 -26.82
C ASP A 363 5.88 -2.41 -26.24
N GLN A 364 6.70 -2.53 -25.19
CA GLN A 364 7.04 -3.80 -24.56
C GLN A 364 6.15 -4.11 -23.35
N PRO A 365 5.79 -5.38 -23.10
CA PRO A 365 5.09 -5.77 -21.88
C PRO A 365 5.84 -5.34 -20.61
N VAL A 366 5.12 -4.77 -19.65
CA VAL A 366 5.65 -4.38 -18.35
C VAL A 366 5.22 -5.40 -17.30
N VAL A 367 6.13 -6.27 -16.90
CA VAL A 367 5.84 -7.47 -16.10
C VAL A 367 6.67 -7.58 -14.82
N ASP A 368 7.61 -6.67 -14.59
CA ASP A 368 8.51 -6.62 -13.44
C ASP A 368 9.12 -5.23 -13.28
N TYR A 369 9.98 -5.07 -12.28
CA TYR A 369 10.65 -3.80 -11.99
C TYR A 369 11.62 -3.37 -13.11
N ALA A 370 12.29 -4.32 -13.76
CA ALA A 370 13.25 -4.04 -14.81
C ALA A 370 12.55 -3.47 -16.06
N SER A 371 11.48 -4.12 -16.51
CA SER A 371 10.64 -3.65 -17.62
C SER A 371 9.95 -2.33 -17.29
N ALA A 372 9.50 -2.11 -16.05
CA ALA A 372 8.92 -0.83 -15.63
C ALA A 372 9.94 0.32 -15.64
N LYS A 373 11.20 0.07 -15.24
CA LYS A 373 12.26 1.09 -15.29
C LYS A 373 12.73 1.44 -16.71
N ALA A 374 12.51 0.54 -17.66
CA ALA A 374 12.92 0.72 -19.05
C ALA A 374 11.95 1.59 -19.86
N THR A 375 10.79 1.95 -19.29
CA THR A 375 9.76 2.75 -19.98
C THR A 375 10.19 4.21 -20.11
N ASP A 376 9.68 4.89 -21.13
CA ASP A 376 9.92 6.32 -21.28
C ASP A 376 9.24 7.11 -20.15
N THR A 377 9.96 8.09 -19.61
CA THR A 377 9.53 8.96 -18.51
C THR A 377 9.72 10.44 -18.83
N ALA A 378 10.16 10.78 -20.05
CA ALA A 378 10.52 12.12 -20.50
C ALA A 378 9.39 12.84 -21.24
#